data_AF-A0A4R1RXF3-F1
#
_entry.id   AF-A0A4R1RXF3-F1
#
_cell.length_a   1.000
_cell.length_b   1.000
_cell.length_c   1.000
_cell.angle_alpha   90.00
_cell.angle_beta   90.00
_cell.angle_gamma   90.00
#
_symmetry.space_group_name_H-M   'P 1'
#
loop_
_entity.id
_entity.type
_entity.pdbx_description
1 polymer ?
#
loop_
_entity_poly.entity_id
_entity_poly.type
_entity_poly.pdbx_seq_one_letter_code
_entity_poly.pdbx_strand_id
1 'polypeptide(L)' 'MSIGKEPGSLKTLREQIKIARDRMQQLWDEKGHTDTEVINASIELDDLINEYHRKTD' A
#
# COMPACT_ATOMS: atom_id res chain seq x y z
N MET A 1 1.84 23.45 -19.89
CA MET A 1 0.56 22.86 -19.45
C MET A 1 0.86 22.03 -18.21
N SER A 2 0.48 22.55 -17.04
CA SER A 2 0.68 21.87 -15.76
C SER A 2 -0.21 20.63 -15.74
N ILE A 3 0.41 19.45 -15.75
CA ILE A 3 -0.28 18.18 -15.62
C ILE A 3 -0.88 18.17 -14.22
N GLY A 4 -2.18 18.42 -14.12
CA GLY A 4 -2.90 18.27 -12.88
C GLY A 4 -2.77 16.82 -12.43
N LYS A 5 -2.11 16.59 -11.30
CA LYS A 5 -2.11 15.30 -10.59
C LYS A 5 -3.57 14.89 -10.44
N GLU A 6 -3.98 13.86 -11.18
CA GLU A 6 -5.37 13.43 -11.24
C GLU A 6 -5.80 12.96 -9.84
N PRO A 7 -6.79 13.62 -9.20
CA PRO A 7 -7.22 13.31 -7.84
C PRO A 7 -7.82 11.89 -7.71
N GLY A 8 -8.17 11.26 -8.84
CA GLY A 8 -8.58 9.85 -8.90
C GLY A 8 -7.47 8.88 -8.51
N SER A 9 -6.22 9.14 -8.94
CA SER A 9 -5.09 8.24 -8.66
C SER A 9 -4.76 8.17 -7.16
N LEU A 10 -4.82 9.29 -6.45
CA LEU A 10 -4.50 9.33 -5.01
C LEU A 10 -5.56 8.65 -4.13
N LYS A 11 -6.85 8.78 -4.49
CA LYS A 11 -7.92 8.06 -3.77
C LYS A 11 -7.79 6.56 -3.97
N THR A 12 -7.55 6.11 -5.20
CA THR A 12 -7.34 4.69 -5.52
C THR A 12 -6.11 4.15 -4.81
N LEU A 13 -4.99 4.87 -4.81
CA LEU A 13 -3.79 4.49 -4.05
C LEU A 13 -4.06 4.34 -2.56
N ARG A 14 -4.78 5.30 -1.95
CA ARG A 14 -5.12 5.23 -0.53
C ARG A 14 -6.00 4.02 -0.21
N GLU A 15 -6.90 3.66 -1.12
CA GLU A 15 -7.74 2.47 -0.99
C GLU A 15 -6.92 1.18 -1.12
N GLN A 16 -6.00 1.11 -2.08
CA GLN A 16 -5.05 0.01 -2.22
C GLN A 16 -4.17 -0.16 -0.98
N ILE A 17 -3.65 0.94 -0.41
CA ILE A 17 -2.89 0.92 0.85
C ILE A 17 -3.73 0.34 1.99
N LYS A 18 -5.01 0.72 2.10
CA LYS A 18 -5.90 0.16 3.12
C LYS A 18 -6.10 -1.34 2.94
N ILE A 19 -6.35 -1.79 1.71
CA ILE A 19 -6.56 -3.20 1.38
C ILE A 19 -5.30 -4.00 1.66
N ALA A 20 -4.14 -3.53 1.20
CA ALA A 20 -2.85 -4.18 1.41
C ALA A 20 -2.51 -4.27 2.91
N ARG A 21 -2.78 -3.22 3.69
CA ARG A 21 -2.61 -3.24 5.14
C ARG A 21 -3.53 -4.23 5.84
N ASP A 22 -4.79 -4.31 5.43
CA ASP A 22 -5.76 -5.27 5.99
C ASP A 22 -5.31 -6.71 5.72
N ARG A 23 -4.90 -6.99 4.48
CA ARG A 23 -4.35 -8.29 4.08
C ARG A 23 -3.08 -8.65 4.85
N MET A 24 -2.15 -7.71 5.00
CA MET A 24 -0.94 -7.91 5.82
C MET A 24 -1.31 -8.23 7.27
N GLN A 25 -2.28 -7.52 7.85
CA GLN A 25 -2.71 -7.73 9.23
C GLN A 25 -3.36 -9.11 9.41
N GLN A 26 -4.17 -9.56 8.45
CA GLN A 26 -4.75 -10.90 8.44
C GLN A 26 -3.69 -11.99 8.34
N LEU A 27 -2.72 -11.83 7.42
CA LEU A 27 -1.61 -12.77 7.29
C LEU A 27 -0.75 -12.80 8.55
N TRP A 28 -0.54 -11.66 9.21
CA TRP A 28 0.18 -11.60 10.48
C TRP A 28 -0.58 -12.38 11.56
N ASP A 29 -1.90 -12.16 11.69
CA ASP A 29 -2.72 -12.87 12.66
C ASP A 29 -2.72 -14.39 12.43
N GLU A 30 -2.81 -14.82 11.17
CA GLU A 30 -2.87 -16.24 10.79
C GLU A 30 -1.52 -16.96 10.87
N LYS A 31 -0.43 -16.31 10.41
CA LYS A 31 0.86 -16.98 10.14
C LYS A 31 2.03 -16.44 10.98
N GLY A 32 1.85 -15.29 11.61
CA GLY A 32 2.89 -14.60 12.36
C GLY A 32 3.83 -13.76 11.50
N HIS A 33 4.55 -12.84 12.13
CA HIS A 33 5.33 -11.80 11.45
C HIS A 33 6.54 -12.28 10.64
N THR A 34 6.94 -13.55 10.78
CA THR A 34 8.09 -14.14 10.06
C THR A 34 7.68 -14.92 8.83
N ASP A 35 6.39 -15.05 8.55
CA ASP A 35 5.93 -15.74 7.37
C ASP A 35 6.29 -14.96 6.09
N THR A 36 6.75 -15.68 5.08
CA THR A 36 7.17 -15.09 3.80
C THR A 36 6.04 -14.31 3.13
N GLU A 37 4.78 -14.71 3.30
CA GLU A 37 3.64 -13.99 2.75
C GLU A 37 3.37 -12.68 3.48
N VAL A 38 3.59 -12.63 4.81
CA VAL A 38 3.52 -11.37 5.59
C VAL A 38 4.63 -10.42 5.16
N ILE A 39 5.84 -10.93 4.97
CA ILE A 39 6.98 -10.14 4.49
C ILE A 39 6.69 -9.59 3.09
N ASN A 40 6.19 -10.43 2.18
CA ASN A 40 5.86 -10.00 0.82
C ASN A 40 4.72 -8.96 0.81
N ALA A 41 3.68 -9.15 1.64
CA ALA A 41 2.60 -8.18 1.80
C ALA A 41 3.10 -6.85 2.39
N SER A 42 4.10 -6.88 3.27
CA SER A 42 4.74 -5.68 3.81
C SER A 42 5.50 -4.90 2.74
N ILE A 43 6.21 -5.59 1.85
CA ILE A 43 6.93 -4.98 0.72
C ILE A 43 5.95 -4.32 -0.25
N GLU A 44 4.84 -5.01 -0.58
CA GLU A 44 3.78 -4.47 -1.44
C GLU A 44 3.13 -3.21 -0.83
N LEU A 45 2.88 -3.22 0.48
CA LEU A 45 2.35 -2.06 1.20
C LEU A 45 3.33 -0.87 1.16
N ASP A 46 4.63 -1.12 1.35
CA ASP A 46 5.65 -0.08 1.34
C ASP A 46 5.78 0.60 -0.03
N ASP A 47 5.73 -0.18 -1.12
CA ASP A 47 5.76 0.36 -2.49
C ASP A 47 4.56 1.27 -2.77
N LEU A 48 3.35 0.86 -2.36
CA LEU A 48 2.14 1.68 -2.47
C LEU A 48 2.23 2.98 -1.66
N ILE A 49 2.79 2.92 -0.45
CA ILE A 49 3.00 4.11 0.39
C ILE A 49 4.02 5.05 -0.26
N ASN A 50 5.12 4.51 -0.78
CA ASN A 50 6.13 5.28 -1.49
C ASN A 50 5.56 5.96 -2.74
N GLU A 51 4.73 5.25 -3.51
CA GLU A 51 4.06 5.85 -4.67
C GLU A 51 3.08 6.96 -4.26
N TYR A 52 2.32 6.74 -3.18
CA TYR A 52 1.44 7.78 -2.63
C TYR A 52 2.24 9.00 -2.22
N HIS A 53 3.34 8.81 -1.47
CA HIS A 53 4.24 9.88 -1.05
C HIS A 53 4.80 10.67 -2.23
N ARG A 54 5.32 9.99 -3.27
CA ARG A 54 5.81 10.64 -4.50
C ARG A 54 4.73 11.44 -5.23
N LYS A 55 3.47 11.00 -5.16
CA LYS A 55 2.34 11.70 -5.78
C LYS A 55 1.79 12.81 -4.89
N THR A 56 2.10 12.86 -3.59
CA THR A 56 1.69 13.93 -2.68
C THR A 56 2.76 15.00 -2.42
N ASP A 57 4.05 14.66 -2.57
CA ASP A 57 5.20 15.60 -2.59
C ASP A 57 5.23 16.41 -3.90
#